data_AF-A0A8T3BTN0-F1
#
_entry.id   AF-A0A8T3BTN0-F1
#
_cell.length_a   1.000
_cell.length_b   1.000
_cell.length_c   1.000
_cell.angle_alpha   90.00
_cell.angle_beta   90.00
_cell.angle_gamma   90.00
#
_symmetry.space_group_name_H-M   'P 1'
#
loop_
_entity.id
_entity.type
_entity.pdbx_description
1 polymer ?
#
loop_
_entity_poly.entity_id
_entity_poly.type
_entity_poly.pdbx_seq_one_letter_code
_entity_poly.pdbx_strand_id
1 'polypeptide(L)'
;MQEIEAVQVALGMGSDIGREAFLITVRNKNRVGYTYELTLRFEGEWSIKDQKEKIKGHVDIPEFSFGELDDLKIESRISNDISAEVKAQISEDLQSFLEPIRKKLAQFEQELKDR
;
A
#
# COMPACT_ATOMS: atom_id res chain seq x y z
N MET A 1 -19.40 -18.89 -7.45
CA MET A 1 -19.41 -17.64 -6.68
C MET A 1 -18.10 -17.59 -5.93
N GLN A 2 -17.15 -16.76 -6.36
CA GLN A 2 -15.91 -16.56 -5.60
C GLN A 2 -16.21 -15.64 -4.43
N GLU A 3 -15.85 -16.07 -3.22
CA GLU A 3 -15.92 -15.25 -2.02
C GLU A 3 -14.80 -14.22 -2.10
N ILE A 4 -15.16 -12.93 -2.11
CA ILE A 4 -14.20 -11.82 -2.04
C ILE A 4 -14.13 -11.45 -0.56
N GLU A 5 -13.05 -11.85 0.11
CA GLU A 5 -12.76 -11.33 1.45
C GLU A 5 -12.01 -10.00 1.28
N ALA A 6 -12.74 -8.91 1.45
CA ALA A 6 -12.14 -7.59 1.64
C ALA A 6 -11.75 -7.45 3.10
N VAL A 7 -10.45 -7.51 3.38
CA VAL A 7 -9.91 -7.29 4.73
C VAL A 7 -9.47 -5.84 4.82
N GLN A 8 -10.19 -5.06 5.61
CA GLN A 8 -9.76 -3.71 5.94
C GLN A 8 -8.69 -3.81 7.03
N VAL A 9 -7.43 -3.54 6.68
CA VAL A 9 -6.31 -3.54 7.62
C VAL A 9 -5.97 -2.10 7.94
N ALA A 10 -5.93 -1.72 9.22
CA ALA A 10 -5.39 -0.42 9.62
C ALA A 10 -3.92 -0.64 10.04
N LEU A 11 -2.97 -0.09 9.29
CA LEU A 11 -1.57 -0.04 9.73
C LEU A 11 -1.31 1.34 10.31
N GLY A 12 -0.88 1.37 11.57
CA GLY A 12 -0.30 2.58 12.16
C GLY A 12 1.19 2.57 11.86
N MET A 13 1.64 3.42 10.95
CA MET A 13 3.06 3.70 10.78
C MET A 13 3.49 4.74 11.80
N GLY A 14 4.48 4.39 12.62
CA GLY A 14 4.96 5.23 13.71
C GLY A 14 5.74 6.44 13.20
N SER A 15 5.58 7.56 13.93
CA SER A 15 6.21 8.89 13.81
C SER A 15 5.61 9.83 12.75
N ASP A 16 4.69 10.68 13.21
CA ASP A 16 4.21 11.93 12.57
C ASP A 16 3.62 11.89 11.16
N ILE A 17 3.16 10.73 10.67
CA ILE A 17 2.31 10.64 9.47
C ILE A 17 0.95 10.07 9.88
N GLY A 18 -0.12 10.79 9.54
CA GLY A 18 -1.47 10.62 10.06
C GLY A 18 -2.13 9.27 9.73
N ARG A 19 -3.19 8.94 10.47
CA ARG A 19 -3.96 7.68 10.42
C ARG A 19 -4.15 7.15 8.99
N GLU A 20 -3.59 5.98 8.71
CA GLU A 20 -3.72 5.28 7.43
C GLU A 20 -4.77 4.14 7.53
N ALA A 21 -5.54 3.94 6.46
CA ALA A 21 -6.52 2.88 6.35
C ALA A 21 -6.27 2.12 5.04
N PHE A 22 -6.03 0.81 5.13
CA PHE A 22 -5.70 -0.06 4.00
C PHE A 22 -6.92 -0.91 3.67
N LEU A 23 -7.23 -1.05 2.38
CA LEU A 23 -8.24 -1.98 1.89
C LEU A 23 -7.52 -3.08 1.11
N ILE A 24 -7.45 -4.27 1.70
CA ILE A 24 -6.91 -5.46 1.04
C ILE A 24 -8.08 -6.19 0.42
N THR A 25 -8.10 -6.31 -0.91
CA THR A 25 -9.13 -7.10 -1.60
C THR A 25 -8.49 -8.42 -2.02
N VAL A 26 -8.86 -9.51 -1.33
CA VAL A 26 -8.45 -10.86 -1.74
C VAL A 26 -9.46 -11.37 -2.75
N ARG A 27 -9.01 -11.63 -3.98
CA ARG A 27 -9.83 -12.25 -5.03
C ARG A 27 -9.31 -13.65 -5.28
N ASN A 28 -10.25 -14.60 -5.39
CA ASN A 28 -10.00 -16.01 -5.71
C ASN A 28 -9.42 -16.86 -4.56
N LYS A 29 -10.31 -17.56 -3.84
CA LYS A 29 -9.97 -18.63 -2.90
C LYS A 29 -10.09 -19.98 -3.62
N ASN A 30 -9.08 -20.37 -4.39
CA ASN A 30 -8.97 -21.72 -4.94
C ASN A 30 -7.77 -22.44 -4.32
N ARG A 31 -7.86 -23.77 -4.24
CA ARG A 31 -7.00 -24.71 -3.47
C ARG A 31 -5.48 -24.67 -3.77
N VAL A 32 -4.98 -23.71 -4.56
CA VAL A 32 -3.59 -23.64 -5.06
C VAL A 32 -2.97 -22.22 -4.97
N GLY A 33 -3.70 -21.18 -4.54
CA GLY A 33 -3.08 -19.87 -4.36
C GLY A 33 -4.08 -18.74 -4.06
N TYR A 34 -3.58 -17.69 -3.41
CA TYR A 34 -4.27 -16.41 -3.22
C TYR A 34 -3.71 -15.39 -4.21
N THR A 35 -4.60 -14.62 -4.82
CA THR A 35 -4.23 -13.47 -5.65
C THR A 35 -4.69 -12.19 -4.94
N TYR A 36 -3.79 -11.23 -4.85
CA TYR A 36 -3.97 -10.01 -4.09
C TYR A 36 -3.99 -8.80 -5.03
N GLU A 37 -4.91 -7.89 -4.78
CA GLU A 37 -4.96 -6.56 -5.39
C GLU A 37 -5.07 -5.54 -4.24
N LEU A 38 -4.14 -4.58 -4.19
CA LEU A 38 -4.09 -3.60 -3.10
C LEU A 38 -4.15 -2.18 -3.66
N THR A 39 -5.07 -1.40 -3.13
CA THR A 39 -5.09 0.06 -3.29
C THR A 39 -5.07 0.67 -1.89
N LEU A 40 -4.01 1.42 -1.61
CA LEU A 40 -3.74 2.03 -0.32
C LEU A 40 -3.97 3.53 -0.44
N ARG A 41 -4.88 4.11 0.33
CA ARG A 41 -5.05 5.55 0.37
C ARG A 41 -4.11 6.14 1.41
N PHE A 42 -3.35 7.16 1.04
CA PHE A 42 -2.48 7.89 1.96
C PHE A 42 -2.87 9.36 2.08
N GLU A 43 -2.58 9.93 3.25
CA GLU A 43 -2.64 11.35 3.55
C GLU A 43 -1.48 11.69 4.48
N GLY A 44 -0.56 12.54 4.04
CA GLY A 44 0.64 12.91 4.79
C GLY A 44 1.04 14.36 4.56
N GLU A 45 2.01 14.83 5.34
CA GLU A 45 2.57 16.18 5.21
C GLU A 45 3.97 16.11 4.61
N TRP A 46 4.18 16.82 3.50
CA TRP A 46 5.48 16.93 2.83
C TRP A 46 6.01 18.35 2.92
N SER A 47 7.33 18.49 3.10
CA SER A 47 8.00 19.78 3.10
C SER A 47 8.39 20.15 1.67
N ILE A 48 7.64 21.05 1.06
CA ILE A 48 7.82 21.54 -0.31
C ILE A 48 8.16 23.02 -0.24
N LYS A 49 9.37 23.41 -0.69
CA LYS A 49 9.82 24.82 -0.72
C LYS A 49 9.62 25.54 0.63
N ASP A 50 10.09 24.91 1.71
CA ASP A 50 9.99 25.42 3.10
C ASP A 50 8.55 25.57 3.65
N GLN A 51 7.55 25.02 2.95
CA GLN A 51 6.17 24.93 3.43
C GLN A 51 5.75 23.47 3.59
N LYS A 52 5.03 23.17 4.68
CA LYS A 52 4.40 21.86 4.85
C LYS A 52 3.06 21.86 4.13
N GLU A 53 2.92 20.99 3.14
CA GLU A 53 1.65 20.76 2.46
C GLU A 53 1.09 19.39 2.79
N LYS A 54 -0.24 19.32 2.93
CA LYS A 54 -0.95 18.04 3.03
C LYS A 54 -1.14 17.45 1.65
N ILE A 55 -0.49 16.32 1.41
CA ILE A 55 -0.62 15.56 0.17
C ILE A 55 -1.47 14.33 0.43
N LYS A 56 -2.40 14.07 -0.49
CA LYS A 56 -3.26 12.90 -0.50
C LYS A 56 -3.10 12.16 -1.81
N GLY A 57 -3.26 10.85 -1.75
CA GLY A 57 -3.21 10.03 -2.94
C GLY A 57 -3.51 8.57 -2.66
N HIS A 58 -3.18 7.77 -3.65
CA HIS A 58 -3.26 6.32 -3.56
C HIS A 58 -1.91 5.71 -3.92
N VAL A 59 -1.61 4.56 -3.32
CA VAL A 59 -0.55 3.67 -3.73
C VAL A 59 -1.22 2.38 -4.17
N ASP A 60 -1.07 2.03 -5.42
CA ASP A 60 -1.57 0.79 -5.97
C ASP A 60 -0.44 -0.23 -6.04
N ILE A 61 -0.74 -1.46 -5.64
CA ILE A 61 0.16 -2.59 -5.84
C ILE A 61 -0.54 -3.45 -6.88
N PRO A 62 0.08 -3.65 -8.05
CA PRO A 62 -0.45 -4.51 -9.10
C PRO A 62 -0.74 -5.91 -8.57
N GLU A 63 -1.58 -6.65 -9.30
CA GLU A 63 -1.93 -8.03 -8.93
C GLU A 63 -0.66 -8.87 -8.66
N PHE A 64 -0.64 -9.55 -7.50
CA PHE A 64 0.44 -10.45 -7.12
C PHE A 64 -0.09 -11.70 -6.41
N SER A 65 0.69 -12.78 -6.45
CA SER A 65 0.30 -14.06 -5.85
C SER A 65 0.93 -14.28 -4.47
N PHE A 66 0.34 -15.21 -3.73
CA PHE A 66 0.92 -15.72 -2.49
C PHE A 66 2.39 -16.12 -2.63
N GLY A 67 3.25 -15.56 -1.78
CA GLY A 67 4.69 -15.82 -1.79
C GLY A 67 5.49 -15.02 -2.82
N GLU A 68 4.86 -14.20 -3.66
CA GLU A 68 5.52 -13.32 -4.64
C GLU A 68 5.78 -11.91 -4.09
N LEU A 69 6.17 -11.82 -2.82
CA LEU A 69 6.35 -10.53 -2.13
C LEU A 69 7.64 -9.78 -2.55
N ASP A 70 8.64 -10.49 -3.05
CA ASP A 70 9.93 -9.93 -3.47
C ASP A 70 9.85 -9.08 -4.75
N ASP A 71 8.88 -9.38 -5.62
CA ASP A 71 8.66 -8.70 -6.90
C ASP A 71 7.60 -7.59 -6.82
N LEU A 72 7.10 -7.28 -5.61
CA LEU A 72 6.11 -6.23 -5.43
C LEU A 72 6.63 -4.89 -5.94
N LYS A 73 5.76 -4.20 -6.68
CA LYS A 73 5.95 -2.84 -7.16
C LYS A 73 4.82 -1.99 -6.62
N ILE A 74 5.11 -0.72 -6.35
CA ILE A 74 4.10 0.25 -5.97
C ILE A 74 3.99 1.33 -7.05
N GLU A 75 2.77 1.72 -7.35
CA GLU A 75 2.43 2.82 -8.24
C GLU A 75 1.71 3.91 -7.45
N SER A 76 2.34 5.08 -7.34
CA SER A 76 1.76 6.21 -6.60
C SER A 76 0.88 7.08 -7.50
N ARG A 77 -0.37 7.29 -7.10
CA ARG A 77 -1.32 8.26 -7.69
C ARG A 77 -1.55 9.42 -6.75
N ILE A 78 -0.78 10.49 -6.92
CA ILE A 78 -0.91 11.73 -6.13
C ILE A 78 -2.09 12.55 -6.65
N SER A 79 -3.04 12.87 -5.77
CA SER A 79 -4.25 13.63 -6.13
C SER A 79 -4.05 15.15 -6.13
N ASN A 80 -3.00 15.64 -5.48
CA ASN A 80 -2.69 17.07 -5.42
C ASN A 80 -2.15 17.61 -6.76
N ASP A 81 -2.54 18.84 -7.10
CA ASP A 81 -2.03 19.57 -8.27
C ASP A 81 -0.69 20.26 -7.92
N ILE A 82 0.36 19.45 -7.87
CA ILE A 82 1.75 19.86 -7.59
C ILE A 82 2.65 19.55 -8.78
N SER A 83 3.80 20.21 -8.85
CA SER A 83 4.78 20.04 -9.94
C SER A 83 5.27 18.60 -10.07
N ALA A 84 5.63 18.19 -11.29
CA ALA A 84 6.14 16.85 -11.58
C ALA A 84 7.38 16.47 -10.75
N GLU A 85 8.27 17.43 -10.47
CA GLU A 85 9.46 17.24 -9.64
C GLU A 85 9.10 16.82 -8.21
N VAL A 86 8.17 17.55 -7.59
CA VAL A 86 7.67 17.22 -6.25
C VAL A 86 6.92 15.89 -6.25
N LYS A 87 6.14 15.59 -7.30
CA LYS A 87 5.50 14.28 -7.45
C LYS A 87 6.53 13.16 -7.48
N ALA A 88 7.62 13.33 -8.23
CA ALA A 88 8.70 12.36 -8.30
C ALA A 88 9.38 12.14 -6.95
N GLN A 89 9.65 13.22 -6.18
CA GLN A 89 10.20 13.11 -4.83
C GLN A 89 9.27 12.31 -3.91
N ILE A 90 7.98 12.65 -3.89
CA ILE A 90 6.98 11.94 -3.08
C ILE A 90 6.88 10.47 -3.51
N SER A 91 6.92 10.20 -4.81
CA SER A 91 6.92 8.82 -5.34
C SER A 91 8.14 8.03 -4.86
N GLU A 92 9.32 8.65 -4.82
CA GLU A 92 10.55 8.02 -4.30
C GLU A 92 10.44 7.77 -2.79
N ASP A 93 9.96 8.75 -2.02
CA ASP A 93 9.70 8.58 -0.59
C ASP A 93 8.73 7.40 -0.36
N LEU A 94 7.67 7.31 -1.16
CA LEU A 94 6.69 6.23 -1.12
C LEU A 94 7.32 4.86 -1.41
N GLN A 95 8.37 4.76 -2.23
CA GLN A 95 9.09 3.49 -2.45
C GLN A 95 9.71 2.95 -1.17
N SER A 96 10.10 3.82 -0.22
CA SER A 96 10.63 3.37 1.08
C SER A 96 9.59 2.64 1.92
N PHE A 97 8.30 2.80 1.60
CA PHE A 97 7.20 2.09 2.26
C PHE A 97 6.94 0.70 1.69
N LEU A 98 7.59 0.32 0.58
CA LEU A 98 7.45 -1.01 0.00
C LEU A 98 7.92 -2.11 0.97
N GLU A 99 9.06 -1.91 1.63
CA GLU A 99 9.62 -2.85 2.61
C GLU A 99 8.69 -3.11 3.81
N PRO A 100 8.15 -2.09 4.51
CA PRO A 100 7.20 -2.34 5.58
C PRO A 100 5.88 -2.96 5.08
N ILE A 101 5.41 -2.62 3.87
CA ILE A 101 4.23 -3.28 3.26
C ILE A 101 4.53 -4.78 3.03
N ARG A 102 5.67 -5.13 2.43
CA ARG A 102 6.12 -6.51 2.24
C ARG A 102 6.14 -7.29 3.54
N LYS A 103 6.73 -6.71 4.59
CA LYS A 103 6.78 -7.35 5.91
C LYS A 103 5.39 -7.61 6.47
N LYS A 104 4.45 -6.68 6.28
CA LYS A 104 3.08 -6.85 6.75
C LYS A 104 2.31 -7.89 5.95
N LEU A 105 2.47 -7.91 4.64
CA LEU A 105 1.90 -8.95 3.78
C LEU A 105 2.47 -10.32 4.13
N ALA A 106 3.77 -10.43 4.39
CA ALA A 106 4.38 -11.67 4.84
C ALA A 106 3.78 -12.17 6.17
N GLN A 107 3.52 -11.27 7.12
CA GLN A 107 2.81 -11.63 8.35
C GLN A 107 1.38 -12.13 8.06
N PHE A 108 0.65 -11.43 7.20
CA PHE A 108 -0.70 -11.82 6.80
C PHE A 108 -0.73 -13.18 6.09
N GLU A 109 0.24 -13.46 5.21
CA GLU A 109 0.39 -14.76 4.55
C GLU A 109 0.69 -15.90 5.55
N GLN A 110 1.44 -15.63 6.62
CA GLN A 110 1.66 -16.60 7.69
C GLN A 110 0.39 -16.84 8.50
N GLU A 111 -0.35 -15.78 8.86
CA GLU A 111 -1.65 -15.90 9.55
C GLU A 111 -2.67 -16.69 8.72
N LEU A 112 -2.63 -16.56 7.40
CA LEU A 112 -3.44 -17.37 6.48
C LEU A 112 -3.03 -18.84 6.44
N LYS A 113 -1.73 -19.16 6.56
CA LYS A 113 -1.21 -20.52 6.61
C LYS A 113 -1.54 -21.24 7.91
N ASP A 114 -1.56 -20.51 9.03
CA ASP A 114 -1.85 -21.05 10.36
C ASP A 114 -3.35 -21.29 10.61
N ARG A 115 -4.22 -20.88 9.68
CA ARG A 115 -5.69 -21.08 9.71
C ARG A 115 -6.14 -22.30 8.92
#